data_AF-A0A3C0UJ06-F1
#
_entry.id   AF-A0A3C0UJ06-F1
#
_cell.length_a   1.000
_cell.length_b   1.000
_cell.length_c   1.000
_cell.angle_alpha   90.00
_cell.angle_beta   90.00
_cell.angle_gamma   90.00
#
_symmetry.space_group_name_H-M   'P 1'
#
loop_
_entity.id
_entity.type
_entity.pdbx_description
1 polymer ?
#
loop_
_entity_poly.entity_id
_entity_poly.type
_entity_poly.pdbx_seq_one_letter_code
_entity_poly.pdbx_strand_id
1 'polypeptide(L)'
;LTTRELGRMIRETGMDFVNLPSEKFDAPMGIATGAGVIFGATGGVMEAALRTVSEVVTGKPLECIDFHAVRGLTGMKEAEVSLDGTVVKVAVAHTLANARLILEKIRRGEADYHFIEIMACPGGCIGGGGQPVPISADIRQKRIDLIYECDQSHEFRKSHDNPAIKELYDTWLGKPNGEKAHHILHTHYQQQKRQ
;
A
#
# COMPACT_ATOMS: atom_id res chain seq x y z
N LEU A 1 -9.87 16.15 -6.69
CA LEU A 1 -8.90 17.02 -5.99
C LEU A 1 -7.55 16.31 -5.93
N THR A 2 -6.47 16.93 -6.40
CA THR A 2 -5.08 16.44 -6.32
C THR A 2 -4.28 17.21 -5.27
N THR A 3 -3.10 16.71 -4.89
CA THR A 3 -2.19 17.40 -3.94
C THR A 3 -1.87 18.83 -4.40
N ARG A 4 -1.66 19.05 -5.70
CA ARG A 4 -1.42 20.38 -6.27
C ARG A 4 -2.63 21.31 -6.21
N GLU A 5 -3.82 20.77 -6.40
CA GLU A 5 -5.06 21.54 -6.31
C GLU A 5 -5.33 21.95 -4.86
N LEU A 6 -5.20 21.02 -3.91
CA LEU A 6 -5.33 21.32 -2.49
C LEU A 6 -4.30 22.38 -2.03
N GLY A 7 -3.02 22.22 -2.41
CA GLY A 7 -1.99 23.20 -2.10
C GLY A 7 -2.19 24.57 -2.77
N ARG A 8 -3.02 24.66 -3.82
CA ARG A 8 -3.44 25.94 -4.39
C ARG A 8 -4.57 26.56 -3.58
N MET A 9 -5.59 25.77 -3.24
CA MET A 9 -6.70 26.22 -2.40
C MET A 9 -6.21 26.78 -1.06
N ILE A 10 -5.29 26.09 -0.38
CA ILE A 10 -4.67 26.56 0.87
C ILE A 10 -4.04 27.95 0.68
N ARG A 11 -3.25 28.14 -0.39
CA ARG A 11 -2.60 29.43 -0.69
C ARG A 11 -3.62 30.52 -1.04
N GLU A 12 -4.66 30.19 -1.80
CA GLU A 12 -5.73 31.13 -2.19
C GLU A 12 -6.53 31.61 -0.98
N THR A 13 -6.67 30.78 0.06
CA THR A 13 -7.33 31.18 1.32
C THR A 13 -6.47 32.06 2.23
N GLY A 14 -5.17 32.24 1.93
CA GLY A 14 -4.25 32.96 2.80
C GLY A 14 -3.92 32.23 4.11
N MET A 15 -4.19 30.91 4.18
CA MET A 15 -3.96 30.09 5.36
C MET A 15 -2.46 29.83 5.57
N ASP A 16 -1.98 30.09 6.79
CA ASP A 16 -0.63 29.72 7.22
C ASP A 16 -0.58 28.24 7.64
N PHE A 17 -0.54 27.37 6.64
CA PHE A 17 -0.58 25.91 6.84
C PHE A 17 0.57 25.37 7.71
N VAL A 18 1.76 25.99 7.63
CA VAL A 18 2.96 25.51 8.33
C VAL A 18 2.82 25.66 9.84
N ASN A 19 2.10 26.70 10.29
CA ASN A 19 1.96 27.05 11.70
C ASN A 19 0.57 26.69 12.28
N LEU A 20 -0.21 25.84 11.60
CA LEU A 20 -1.47 25.36 12.14
C LEU A 20 -1.22 24.51 13.40
N PRO A 21 -2.10 24.61 14.41
CA PRO A 21 -2.06 23.71 15.54
C PRO A 21 -2.31 22.26 15.07
N SER A 22 -1.66 21.30 15.73
CA SER A 22 -1.94 19.89 15.47
C SER A 22 -3.32 19.51 15.96
N GLU A 23 -4.09 18.85 15.11
CA GLU A 23 -5.41 18.32 15.43
C GLU A 23 -5.44 16.81 15.18
N LYS A 24 -6.42 16.13 15.79
CA LYS A 24 -6.65 14.71 15.56
C LYS A 24 -7.60 14.54 14.37
N PHE A 25 -7.40 13.48 13.60
CA PHE A 25 -8.38 13.05 12.61
C PHE A 25 -9.69 12.58 13.26
N ASP A 26 -10.77 12.62 12.50
CA ASP A 26 -12.10 12.25 12.98
C ASP A 26 -12.26 10.75 13.20
N ALA A 27 -12.86 10.36 14.32
CA ALA A 27 -13.24 8.98 14.57
C ALA A 27 -14.47 8.57 13.73
N PRO A 28 -14.59 7.28 13.30
CA PRO A 28 -13.67 6.17 13.56
C PRO A 28 -12.53 6.02 12.54
N MET A 29 -12.53 6.82 11.46
CA MET A 29 -11.57 6.69 10.35
C MET A 29 -10.18 7.27 10.64
N GLY A 30 -10.03 8.00 11.75
CA GLY A 30 -8.80 8.67 12.15
C GLY A 30 -7.74 7.76 12.77
N ILE A 31 -8.08 6.50 13.10
CA ILE A 31 -7.10 5.52 13.58
C ILE A 31 -6.44 4.87 12.37
N ALA A 32 -5.27 5.37 11.98
CA ALA A 32 -4.46 4.76 10.92
C ALA A 32 -3.52 3.67 11.48
N THR A 33 -3.05 2.79 10.61
CA THR A 33 -1.98 1.85 10.92
C THR A 33 -0.79 2.07 10.00
N GLY A 34 0.40 1.70 10.46
CA GLY A 34 1.61 1.75 9.64
C GLY A 34 1.48 0.94 8.33
N ALA A 35 0.80 -0.21 8.38
CA ALA A 35 0.45 -0.99 7.19
C ALA A 35 -0.42 -0.22 6.18
N GLY A 36 -1.30 0.67 6.63
CA GLY A 36 -2.08 1.54 5.75
C GLY A 36 -1.24 2.67 5.15
N VAL A 37 -0.30 3.22 5.91
CA VAL A 37 0.56 4.33 5.47
C VAL A 37 1.54 3.90 4.38
N ILE A 38 2.13 2.70 4.49
CA ILE A 38 3.14 2.22 3.53
C ILE A 38 2.61 2.01 2.11
N PHE A 39 1.29 1.91 1.90
CA PHE A 39 0.66 1.81 0.57
C PHE A 39 1.12 2.90 -0.41
N GLY A 40 1.51 4.07 0.09
CA GLY A 40 1.97 5.17 -0.75
C GLY A 40 3.27 4.86 -1.51
N ALA A 41 4.10 3.97 -0.99
CA ALA A 41 5.36 3.53 -1.60
C ALA A 41 5.16 2.21 -2.38
N THR A 42 5.90 2.03 -3.47
CA THR A 42 5.94 0.74 -4.17
C THR A 42 6.43 -0.38 -3.25
N GLY A 43 5.69 -1.48 -3.20
CA GLY A 43 5.90 -2.62 -2.32
C GLY A 43 5.15 -2.52 -0.99
N GLY A 44 4.52 -1.38 -0.68
CA GLY A 44 3.81 -1.20 0.57
C GLY A 44 2.50 -1.98 0.69
N VAL A 45 1.76 -2.17 -0.41
CA VAL A 45 0.54 -2.99 -0.40
C VAL A 45 0.91 -4.45 -0.20
N MET A 46 1.92 -4.91 -0.94
CA MET A 46 2.54 -6.22 -0.80
C MET A 46 3.00 -6.47 0.63
N GLU A 47 3.77 -5.55 1.21
CA GLU A 47 4.28 -5.66 2.58
C GLU A 47 3.14 -5.71 3.62
N ALA A 48 2.14 -4.84 3.50
CA ALA A 48 0.99 -4.83 4.40
C ALA A 48 0.15 -6.12 4.32
N ALA A 49 -0.02 -6.66 3.11
CA ALA A 49 -0.70 -7.93 2.89
C ALA A 49 0.10 -9.08 3.51
N LEU A 50 1.41 -9.15 3.28
CA LEU A 50 2.29 -10.16 3.87
C LEU A 50 2.25 -10.10 5.40
N ARG A 51 2.33 -8.90 6.01
CA ARG A 51 2.19 -8.72 7.48
C ARG A 51 0.92 -9.38 8.03
N THR A 52 -0.19 -9.33 7.30
CA THR A 52 -1.46 -9.91 7.73
C THR A 52 -1.56 -11.40 7.42
N VAL A 53 -1.22 -11.80 6.20
CA VAL A 53 -1.32 -13.20 5.75
C VAL A 53 -0.40 -14.10 6.57
N SER A 54 0.79 -13.64 6.94
CA SER A 54 1.69 -14.40 7.80
C SER A 54 1.01 -14.83 9.10
N GLU A 55 0.36 -13.91 9.82
CA GLU A 55 -0.27 -14.26 11.10
C GLU A 55 -1.56 -15.06 10.93
N VAL A 56 -2.35 -14.76 9.88
CA VAL A 56 -3.59 -15.49 9.61
C VAL A 56 -3.33 -16.95 9.22
N VAL A 57 -2.31 -17.21 8.40
CA VAL A 57 -1.99 -18.56 7.92
C VAL A 57 -1.27 -19.37 9.00
N THR A 58 -0.35 -18.74 9.73
CA THR A 58 0.50 -19.45 10.70
C THR A 58 -0.13 -19.53 12.08
N GLY A 59 -1.10 -18.65 12.40
CA GLY A 59 -1.67 -18.51 13.73
C GLY A 59 -0.69 -17.97 14.78
N LYS A 60 0.50 -17.54 14.35
CA LYS A 60 1.60 -17.06 15.21
C LYS A 60 1.84 -15.57 14.94
N PRO A 61 2.24 -14.80 15.96
CA PRO A 61 2.66 -13.41 15.76
C PRO A 61 3.90 -13.35 14.86
N LEU A 62 3.97 -12.33 14.02
CA LEU A 62 5.07 -12.14 13.09
C LEU A 62 6.31 -11.57 13.80
N GLU A 63 7.42 -12.30 13.79
CA GLU A 63 8.67 -11.86 14.44
C GLU A 63 9.32 -10.66 13.74
N CYS A 64 9.26 -10.61 12.41
CA CYS A 64 9.81 -9.52 11.60
C CYS A 64 8.73 -8.89 10.71
N ILE A 65 8.36 -7.66 11.03
CA ILE A 65 7.29 -6.90 10.36
C ILE A 65 7.77 -6.25 9.05
N ASP A 66 9.09 -6.02 8.94
CA ASP A 66 9.69 -5.24 7.85
C ASP A 66 10.19 -6.16 6.70
N PHE A 67 9.50 -6.11 5.57
CA PHE A 67 9.85 -6.91 4.38
C PHE A 67 10.74 -6.12 3.42
N HIS A 68 12.01 -5.94 3.78
CA HIS A 68 12.96 -5.12 3.00
C HIS A 68 13.11 -5.54 1.53
N ALA A 69 12.92 -6.82 1.21
CA ALA A 69 13.05 -7.35 -0.14
C ALA A 69 12.04 -6.76 -1.15
N VAL A 70 10.91 -6.20 -0.67
CA VAL A 70 9.91 -5.56 -1.54
C VAL A 70 10.04 -4.02 -1.59
N ARG A 71 10.93 -3.42 -0.79
CA ARG A 71 11.14 -1.96 -0.69
C ARG A 71 12.10 -1.41 -1.76
N GLY A 72 12.14 -0.08 -1.93
CA GLY A 72 13.06 0.62 -2.86
C GLY A 72 12.48 1.04 -4.21
N LEU A 73 13.33 1.59 -5.09
CA LEU A 73 12.93 2.24 -6.36
C LEU A 73 13.25 1.45 -7.63
N THR A 74 13.85 0.26 -7.53
CA THR A 74 14.09 -0.61 -8.70
C THR A 74 12.78 -0.91 -9.42
N GLY A 75 12.77 -0.81 -10.76
CA GLY A 75 11.56 -0.88 -11.60
C GLY A 75 10.71 -2.15 -11.42
N MET A 76 11.39 -3.27 -11.23
CA MET A 76 10.83 -4.59 -10.94
C MET A 76 11.65 -5.23 -9.84
N LYS A 77 10.99 -5.91 -8.90
CA LYS A 77 11.61 -6.61 -7.78
C LYS A 77 10.95 -7.97 -7.64
N GLU A 78 11.74 -8.94 -7.24
CA GLU A 78 11.34 -10.32 -7.04
C GLU A 78 11.90 -10.74 -5.69
N ALA A 79 11.09 -11.41 -4.89
CA ALA A 79 11.51 -11.86 -3.57
C ALA A 79 10.86 -13.21 -3.24
N GLU A 80 11.53 -13.99 -2.42
CA GLU A 80 10.98 -15.18 -1.79
C GLU A 80 10.77 -14.90 -0.32
N VAL A 81 9.55 -15.11 0.15
CA VAL A 81 9.15 -14.86 1.53
C VAL A 81 8.75 -16.20 2.15
N SER A 82 9.46 -16.62 3.20
CA SER A 82 9.09 -17.83 3.93
C SER A 82 7.98 -17.54 4.94
N LEU A 83 6.83 -18.20 4.77
CA LEU A 83 5.71 -18.18 5.70
C LEU A 83 5.59 -19.56 6.36
N ASP A 84 6.19 -19.71 7.54
CA ASP A 84 6.22 -20.97 8.33
C ASP A 84 6.60 -22.20 7.47
N GLY A 85 7.66 -22.05 6.67
CA GLY A 85 8.18 -23.09 5.78
C GLY A 85 7.57 -23.12 4.38
N THR A 86 6.50 -22.37 4.13
CA THR A 86 5.97 -22.17 2.76
C THR A 86 6.69 -21.02 2.08
N VAL A 87 7.40 -21.29 0.99
CA VAL A 87 8.07 -20.25 0.20
C VAL A 87 7.08 -19.56 -0.73
N VAL A 88 6.75 -18.31 -0.43
CA VAL A 88 5.89 -17.46 -1.24
C VAL A 88 6.75 -16.56 -2.13
N LYS A 89 6.78 -16.89 -3.42
CA LYS A 89 7.40 -16.06 -4.46
C LYS A 89 6.53 -14.84 -4.76
N VAL A 90 7.07 -13.64 -4.56
CA VAL A 90 6.37 -12.38 -4.80
C VAL A 90 7.09 -11.53 -5.83
N ALA A 91 6.33 -10.73 -6.57
CA ALA A 91 6.87 -9.73 -7.48
C ALA A 91 6.22 -8.36 -7.25
N VAL A 92 7.02 -7.32 -7.36
CA VAL A 92 6.57 -5.93 -7.26
C VAL A 92 7.09 -5.17 -8.46
N ALA A 93 6.20 -4.56 -9.23
CA ALA A 93 6.56 -3.69 -10.32
C ALA A 93 5.91 -2.32 -10.16
N HIS A 94 6.67 -1.29 -10.50
CA HIS A 94 6.10 0.02 -10.78
C HIS A 94 6.33 0.41 -12.24
N THR A 95 5.41 1.20 -12.78
CA THR A 95 5.18 1.45 -14.22
C THR A 95 4.51 0.31 -14.97
N LEU A 96 3.66 0.67 -15.95
CA LEU A 96 3.01 -0.30 -16.83
C LEU A 96 3.98 -0.98 -17.81
N ALA A 97 5.13 -0.37 -18.07
CA ALA A 97 6.19 -0.99 -18.88
C ALA A 97 6.78 -2.21 -18.15
N ASN A 98 7.10 -2.08 -16.87
CA ASN A 98 7.59 -3.19 -16.06
C ASN A 98 6.51 -4.24 -15.78
N ALA A 99 5.25 -3.80 -15.62
CA ALA A 99 4.11 -4.71 -15.54
C ALA A 99 4.05 -5.67 -16.75
N ARG A 100 4.26 -5.14 -17.97
CA ARG A 100 4.32 -5.96 -19.19
C ARG A 100 5.43 -7.00 -19.11
N LEU A 101 6.61 -6.67 -18.61
CA LEU A 101 7.73 -7.62 -18.48
C LEU A 101 7.39 -8.79 -17.56
N ILE A 102 6.77 -8.52 -16.39
CA ILE A 102 6.29 -9.57 -15.48
C ILE A 102 5.30 -10.49 -16.21
N LEU A 103 4.31 -9.92 -16.89
CA LEU A 103 3.29 -10.70 -17.59
C LEU A 103 3.88 -11.56 -18.72
N GLU A 104 4.87 -11.05 -19.47
CA GLU A 104 5.55 -11.82 -20.51
C GLU A 104 6.45 -12.93 -19.93
N LYS A 105 7.09 -12.74 -18.77
CA LYS A 105 7.80 -13.83 -18.08
C LYS A 105 6.85 -14.96 -17.69
N ILE A 106 5.69 -14.62 -17.12
CA ILE A 106 4.66 -15.58 -16.73
C ILE A 106 4.14 -16.35 -17.96
N ARG A 107 3.80 -15.64 -19.05
CA ARG A 107 3.33 -16.27 -20.29
C ARG A 107 4.32 -17.24 -20.92
N ARG A 108 5.62 -16.96 -20.79
CA ARG A 108 6.69 -17.83 -21.29
C ARG A 108 7.01 -19.00 -20.34
N GLY A 109 6.38 -19.08 -19.17
CA GLY A 109 6.68 -20.09 -18.16
C GLY A 109 8.02 -19.86 -17.44
N GLU A 110 8.57 -18.65 -17.52
CA GLU A 110 9.86 -18.28 -16.92
C GLU A 110 9.72 -17.78 -15.47
N ALA A 111 8.48 -17.59 -14.99
CA ALA A 111 8.20 -17.10 -13.65
C ALA A 111 6.92 -17.69 -13.06
N ASP A 112 6.99 -18.08 -11.78
CA ASP A 112 5.94 -18.74 -11.01
C ASP A 112 5.62 -17.95 -9.71
N TYR A 113 5.30 -16.66 -9.85
CA TYR A 113 4.92 -15.82 -8.71
C TYR A 113 3.55 -16.22 -8.14
N HIS A 114 3.43 -16.20 -6.82
CA HIS A 114 2.19 -16.45 -6.08
C HIS A 114 1.40 -15.15 -5.86
N PHE A 115 2.09 -14.03 -5.70
CA PHE A 115 1.46 -12.73 -5.47
C PHE A 115 2.24 -11.61 -6.15
N ILE A 116 1.53 -10.70 -6.82
CA ILE A 116 2.12 -9.65 -7.66
C ILE A 116 1.47 -8.31 -7.32
N GLU A 117 2.29 -7.30 -7.04
CA GLU A 117 1.85 -5.90 -6.93
C GLU A 117 2.27 -5.13 -8.19
N ILE A 118 1.32 -4.40 -8.78
CA ILE A 118 1.57 -3.52 -9.94
C ILE A 118 1.11 -2.10 -9.61
N MET A 119 2.05 -1.17 -9.63
CA MET A 119 1.81 0.27 -9.48
C MET A 119 2.04 0.99 -10.80
N ALA A 120 1.14 1.88 -11.21
CA ALA A 120 1.28 2.57 -12.50
C ALA A 120 2.38 3.65 -12.50
N CYS A 121 2.61 4.32 -11.38
CA CYS A 121 3.51 5.47 -11.29
C CYS A 121 4.91 5.07 -10.79
N PRO A 122 5.99 5.71 -11.28
CA PRO A 122 7.34 5.45 -10.79
C PRO A 122 7.46 5.68 -9.27
N GLY A 123 7.90 4.67 -8.53
CA GLY A 123 8.02 4.71 -7.07
C GLY A 123 6.70 4.62 -6.28
N GLY A 124 5.57 4.41 -6.96
CA GLY A 124 4.26 4.20 -6.32
C GLY A 124 3.41 5.47 -6.33
N CYS A 125 2.41 5.54 -5.44
CA CYS A 125 1.48 6.67 -5.34
C CYS A 125 2.18 8.00 -5.00
N ILE A 126 3.32 7.96 -4.30
CA ILE A 126 4.18 9.14 -4.05
C ILE A 126 4.71 9.82 -5.33
N GLY A 127 4.68 9.10 -6.45
CA GLY A 127 5.12 9.55 -7.77
C GLY A 127 3.96 9.89 -8.70
N GLY A 128 2.72 9.92 -8.20
CA GLY A 128 1.53 10.19 -9.00
C GLY A 128 1.54 11.56 -9.69
N GLY A 129 0.88 11.67 -10.84
CA GLY A 129 0.84 12.90 -11.64
C GLY A 129 0.16 14.10 -10.95
N GLY A 130 -0.57 13.86 -9.87
CA GLY A 130 -1.18 14.90 -9.03
C GLY A 130 -0.24 15.51 -7.97
N GLN A 131 0.98 15.00 -7.83
CA GLN A 131 1.93 15.42 -6.80
C GLN A 131 2.66 16.73 -7.17
N PRO A 132 3.23 17.46 -6.18
CA PRO A 132 3.98 18.70 -6.44
C PRO A 132 5.15 18.52 -7.41
N VAL A 133 5.41 19.56 -8.20
CA VAL A 133 6.56 19.68 -9.13
C VAL A 133 7.65 20.57 -8.51
N PRO A 134 8.96 20.32 -8.76
CA PRO A 134 9.51 19.30 -9.66
C PRO A 134 9.36 17.88 -9.11
N ILE A 135 9.46 16.89 -10.00
CA ILE A 135 9.45 15.47 -9.64
C ILE A 135 10.82 14.89 -10.01
N SER A 136 11.51 14.31 -9.04
CA SER A 136 12.81 13.63 -9.24
C SER A 136 12.87 12.31 -8.47
N ALA A 137 13.85 11.46 -8.77
CA ALA A 137 14.10 10.25 -8.00
C ALA A 137 14.38 10.56 -6.53
N ASP A 138 15.18 11.60 -6.24
CA ASP A 138 15.50 12.02 -4.87
C ASP A 138 14.26 12.49 -4.09
N ILE A 139 13.36 13.26 -4.74
CA ILE A 139 12.10 13.68 -4.11
C ILE A 139 11.22 12.47 -3.81
N ARG A 140 11.17 11.49 -4.71
CA ARG A 140 10.44 10.24 -4.49
C ARG A 140 11.03 9.46 -3.33
N GLN A 141 12.36 9.33 -3.27
CA GLN A 141 13.04 8.62 -2.19
C GLN A 141 12.74 9.27 -0.84
N LYS A 142 12.87 10.60 -0.72
CA LYS A 142 12.52 11.32 0.52
C LYS A 142 11.07 11.09 0.96
N ARG A 143 10.11 11.05 0.02
CA ARG A 143 8.71 10.74 0.33
C ARG A 143 8.52 9.29 0.80
N ILE A 144 9.27 8.36 0.23
CA ILE A 144 9.26 6.94 0.64
C ILE A 144 9.84 6.80 2.04
N ASP A 145 10.98 7.45 2.32
CA ASP A 145 11.64 7.39 3.63
C ASP A 145 10.69 7.90 4.72
N LEU A 146 10.05 9.07 4.50
CA LEU A 146 9.04 9.62 5.41
C LEU A 146 7.84 8.68 5.63
N ILE A 147 7.39 7.97 4.59
CA ILE A 147 6.31 6.99 4.73
C ILE A 147 6.71 5.84 5.68
N TYR A 148 7.95 5.35 5.59
CA TYR A 148 8.44 4.30 6.47
C TYR A 148 8.77 4.80 7.88
N GLU A 149 9.23 6.05 8.03
CA GLU A 149 9.33 6.71 9.34
C GLU A 149 7.94 6.83 10.00
N CYS A 150 6.91 7.21 9.24
CA CYS A 150 5.54 7.21 9.72
C CYS A 150 5.09 5.81 10.14
N ASP A 151 5.33 4.78 9.33
CA ASP A 151 5.01 3.39 9.71
C ASP A 151 5.63 2.98 11.05
N GLN A 152 6.89 3.36 11.29
CA GLN A 152 7.58 3.07 12.56
C GLN A 152 7.04 3.86 13.75
N SER A 153 6.45 5.05 13.53
CA SER A 153 5.90 5.89 14.60
C SER A 153 4.46 5.56 14.98
N HIS A 154 3.76 4.72 14.23
CA HIS A 154 2.40 4.30 14.56
C HIS A 154 2.39 3.21 15.65
N GLU A 155 1.47 3.35 16.61
CA GLU A 155 1.20 2.33 17.63
C GLU A 155 0.81 0.99 17.00
N PHE A 156 -0.08 1.02 16.01
CA PHE A 156 -0.51 -0.17 15.26
C PHE A 156 0.17 -0.22 13.91
N ARG A 157 1.00 -1.25 13.67
CA ARG A 157 1.72 -1.43 12.39
C ARG A 157 1.11 -2.50 11.48
N LYS A 158 0.07 -3.20 11.95
CA LYS A 158 -0.67 -4.23 11.22
C LYS A 158 -2.13 -3.84 11.12
N SER A 159 -2.73 -3.94 9.93
CA SER A 159 -4.11 -3.47 9.70
C SER A 159 -5.13 -4.22 10.56
N HIS A 160 -4.91 -5.51 10.79
CA HIS A 160 -5.80 -6.34 11.61
C HIS A 160 -5.70 -6.05 13.11
N ASP A 161 -4.75 -5.21 13.57
CA ASP A 161 -4.65 -4.78 14.97
C ASP A 161 -5.43 -3.51 15.27
N ASN A 162 -5.90 -2.80 14.24
CA ASN A 162 -6.65 -1.56 14.40
C ASN A 162 -7.98 -1.79 15.15
N PRO A 163 -8.18 -1.17 16.33
CA PRO A 163 -9.40 -1.38 17.13
C PRO A 163 -10.67 -0.95 16.40
N ALA A 164 -10.64 0.14 15.63
CA ALA A 164 -11.81 0.59 14.86
C ALA A 164 -12.16 -0.39 13.73
N ILE A 165 -11.17 -1.04 13.12
CA ILE A 165 -11.42 -2.06 12.10
C ILE A 165 -11.99 -3.32 12.74
N LYS A 166 -11.45 -3.76 13.90
CA LYS A 166 -12.00 -4.90 14.66
C LYS A 166 -13.48 -4.66 15.00
N GLU A 167 -13.79 -3.50 15.60
CA GLU A 167 -15.15 -3.12 15.95
C GLU A 167 -16.07 -3.08 14.72
N LEU A 168 -15.62 -2.53 13.59
CA LEU A 168 -16.40 -2.50 12.34
C LEU A 168 -16.76 -3.90 11.85
N TYR A 169 -15.84 -4.86 11.95
CA TYR A 169 -16.11 -6.26 11.62
C TYR A 169 -17.03 -6.92 12.64
N ASP A 170 -16.75 -6.79 13.93
CA ASP A 170 -17.51 -7.43 15.00
C ASP A 170 -18.97 -6.96 15.07
N THR A 171 -19.21 -5.67 14.83
CA THR A 171 -20.53 -5.06 15.00
C THR A 171 -21.35 -4.98 13.72
N TRP A 172 -20.70 -4.93 12.54
CA TRP A 172 -21.42 -4.62 11.30
C TRP A 172 -21.06 -5.49 10.11
N LEU A 173 -19.78 -5.62 9.72
CA LEU A 173 -19.39 -6.35 8.51
C LEU A 173 -19.43 -7.88 8.69
N GLY A 174 -19.32 -8.38 9.92
CA GLY A 174 -19.18 -9.79 10.22
C GLY A 174 -17.74 -10.26 10.04
N LYS A 175 -17.49 -11.10 9.05
CA LYS A 175 -16.15 -11.66 8.78
C LYS A 175 -15.58 -11.19 7.44
N PRO A 176 -14.25 -11.09 7.30
CA PRO A 176 -13.61 -10.92 6.00
C PRO A 176 -14.10 -11.98 5.00
N ASN A 177 -14.34 -11.58 3.76
CA ASN A 177 -14.95 -12.42 2.71
C ASN A 177 -16.37 -12.94 3.02
N GLY A 178 -17.05 -12.41 4.05
CA GLY A 178 -18.48 -12.67 4.28
C GLY A 178 -19.37 -11.96 3.25
N GLU A 179 -20.65 -12.31 3.20
CA GLU A 179 -21.62 -11.77 2.23
C GLU A 179 -21.65 -10.24 2.22
N LYS A 180 -21.82 -9.62 3.40
CA LYS A 180 -21.87 -8.16 3.52
C LYS A 180 -20.54 -7.51 3.13
N ALA A 181 -19.41 -8.04 3.60
CA ALA A 181 -18.09 -7.55 3.22
C ALA A 181 -17.86 -7.65 1.70
N HIS A 182 -18.31 -8.74 1.08
CA HIS A 182 -18.24 -8.91 -0.37
C HIS A 182 -19.06 -7.86 -1.11
N HIS A 183 -20.30 -7.62 -0.69
CA HIS A 183 -21.18 -6.65 -1.34
C HIS A 183 -20.65 -5.20 -1.26
N ILE A 184 -19.98 -4.84 -0.17
CA ILE A 184 -19.59 -3.45 0.11
C ILE A 184 -18.13 -3.16 -0.24
N LEU A 185 -17.23 -4.12 -0.01
CA LEU A 185 -15.78 -3.91 -0.10
C LEU A 185 -15.14 -4.63 -1.30
N HIS A 186 -15.88 -5.49 -2.01
CA HIS A 186 -15.38 -6.16 -3.21
C HIS A 186 -16.03 -5.58 -4.47
N THR A 187 -15.34 -5.77 -5.59
CA THR A 187 -15.81 -5.32 -6.90
C THR A 187 -15.45 -6.37 -7.96
N HIS A 188 -15.98 -6.21 -9.17
CA HIS A 188 -15.69 -7.06 -10.30
C HIS A 188 -15.09 -6.24 -11.45
N TYR A 189 -14.24 -6.89 -12.25
CA TYR A 189 -13.67 -6.31 -13.46
C TYR A 189 -14.26 -7.01 -14.67
N GLN A 190 -14.51 -6.25 -15.74
CA GLN A 190 -14.98 -6.79 -17.01
C GLN A 190 -13.95 -6.52 -18.10
N GLN A 191 -13.88 -7.40 -19.09
CA GLN A 191 -13.01 -7.20 -20.24
C GLN A 191 -13.43 -5.93 -20.99
N GLN A 192 -12.57 -4.92 -20.97
CA GLN A 192 -12.74 -3.73 -21.79
C GLN A 192 -12.23 -4.03 -23.20
N LYS A 193 -13.11 -3.99 -24.20
CA LYS A 193 -12.70 -4.00 -25.60
C LYS A 193 -12.07 -2.64 -25.89
N ARG A 194 -10.76 -2.61 -26.18
CA ARG A 194 -10.11 -1.39 -26.66
C ARG A 194 -10.70 -1.01 -28.02
N GLN A 195 -11.28 0.18 -28.09
CA GLN A 195 -11.67 0.82 -29.35
C GLN A 195 -10.44 1.26 -30.12
#